data_AF-A0A8S2SYI2-F1
#
_entry.id   AF-A0A8S2SYI2-F1
#
_cell.length_a   1.000
_cell.length_b   1.000
_cell.length_c   1.000
_cell.angle_alpha   90.00
_cell.angle_beta   90.00
_cell.angle_gamma   90.00
#
_symmetry.space_group_name_H-M   'P 1'
#
loop_
_entity.id
_entity.type
_entity.pdbx_description
1 polymer ?
#
loop_
_entity_poly.entity_id
_entity_poly.type
_entity_poly.pdbx_seq_one_letter_code
_entity_poly.pdbx_strand_id
1 'polypeptide(L)'
;QPDQRISIASSATTRSFVKRDQRCHRGIELTVWLDDEKNLTANTCLCPPSFYGDRCQYQNQRVSLTLTFAAFPDAWQIPFHFLIMLIDNTHERTIN
;
A
#
# COMPACT_ATOMS: atom_id res chain seq x y z
N GLN A 1 -3.01 34.92 2.23
CA GLN A 1 -1.64 35.44 2.47
C GLN A 1 -0.70 34.74 1.49
N PRO A 2 0.15 35.47 0.75
CA PRO A 2 0.67 35.01 -0.54
C PRO A 2 2.08 34.36 -0.50
N ASP A 3 2.41 33.74 -1.65
CA ASP A 3 3.73 33.39 -2.23
C ASP A 3 4.51 32.15 -1.75
N GLN A 4 4.75 31.22 -2.69
CA GLN A 4 6.07 31.15 -3.36
C GLN A 4 6.02 30.33 -4.67
N ARG A 5 6.33 31.00 -5.79
CA ARG A 5 6.66 30.42 -7.10
C ARG A 5 8.08 29.83 -7.06
N ILE A 6 8.27 28.64 -7.61
CA ILE A 6 9.59 28.16 -8.05
C ILE A 6 9.49 27.79 -9.53
N SER A 7 10.19 28.56 -10.37
CA SER A 7 10.34 28.32 -11.82
C SER A 7 11.67 27.64 -12.05
N ILE A 8 11.66 26.36 -12.43
CA ILE A 8 12.83 25.66 -12.96
C ILE A 8 12.54 25.39 -14.44
N ALA A 9 13.27 26.08 -15.31
CA ALA A 9 13.23 25.86 -16.74
C ALA A 9 14.12 24.65 -17.08
N SER A 10 13.49 23.53 -17.40
CA SER A 10 14.17 22.37 -18.00
C SER A 10 13.33 21.86 -19.16
N SER A 11 13.83 22.04 -20.37
CA SER A 11 13.21 21.62 -21.62
C SER A 11 13.26 20.09 -21.76
N ALA A 12 12.20 19.41 -21.35
CA ALA A 12 11.92 18.02 -21.72
C ALA A 12 10.42 17.76 -21.52
N THR A 13 9.75 17.29 -22.57
CA THR A 13 8.35 16.83 -22.67
C THR A 13 7.56 16.92 -21.38
N THR A 14 6.61 17.85 -21.31
CA THR A 14 5.67 18.01 -20.20
C THR A 14 4.83 16.73 -20.07
N ARG A 15 5.36 15.70 -19.38
CA ARG A 15 4.50 14.73 -18.71
C ARG A 15 3.75 15.54 -17.67
N SER A 16 2.49 15.83 -17.95
CA SER A 16 1.58 16.44 -16.99
C SER A 16 1.42 15.46 -15.84
N PHE A 17 2.31 15.53 -14.85
CA PHE A 17 2.06 14.98 -13.54
C PHE A 17 0.94 15.84 -12.96
N VAL A 18 -0.31 15.45 -13.21
CA VAL A 18 -1.48 15.96 -12.51
C VAL A 18 -1.12 15.87 -11.03
N LYS A 19 -0.94 17.03 -10.38
CA LYS A 19 -0.83 17.11 -8.92
C LYS A 19 -2.15 16.54 -8.41
N ARG A 20 -2.14 15.24 -8.10
CA ARG A 20 -3.31 14.55 -7.56
C ARG A 20 -3.69 15.25 -6.27
N ASP A 21 -4.93 15.68 -6.22
CA ASP A 21 -5.59 16.02 -4.98
C ASP A 21 -5.28 14.92 -3.95
N GLN A 22 -4.87 15.29 -2.74
CA GLN A 22 -4.37 14.33 -1.73
C GLN A 22 -5.47 13.39 -1.19
N ARG A 23 -6.65 13.39 -1.81
CA ARG A 23 -7.80 12.57 -1.42
C ARG A 23 -7.45 11.08 -1.37
N CYS A 24 -6.74 10.56 -2.37
CA CYS A 24 -6.31 9.15 -2.41
C CYS A 24 -4.83 9.04 -2.02
N HIS A 25 -4.52 8.98 -0.72
CA HIS A 25 -3.16 9.05 -0.16
C HIS A 25 -2.10 8.31 -0.98
N ARG A 26 -2.25 6.98 -1.10
CA ARG A 26 -1.34 6.09 -1.84
C ARG A 26 -1.98 5.49 -3.09
N GLY A 27 -3.18 5.96 -3.44
CA GLY A 27 -4.02 5.42 -4.50
C GLY A 27 -4.08 6.30 -5.74
N ILE A 28 -4.99 5.92 -6.64
CA ILE A 28 -5.33 6.69 -7.84
C ILE A 28 -6.79 7.08 -7.72
N GLU A 29 -7.09 8.37 -7.86
CA GLU A 29 -8.47 8.84 -7.93
C GLU A 29 -9.07 8.47 -9.29
N LEU A 30 -10.27 7.89 -9.26
CA LEU A 30 -11.03 7.46 -10.42
C LEU A 30 -12.44 8.02 -10.35
N THR A 31 -13.00 8.37 -11.50
CA THR A 31 -14.44 8.57 -11.67
C THR A 31 -15.01 7.34 -12.36
N VAL A 32 -16.01 6.71 -11.75
CA VAL A 32 -16.68 5.53 -12.30
C VAL A 32 -18.11 5.88 -12.68
N TRP A 33 -18.58 5.35 -13.80
CA TRP A 33 -19.97 5.45 -14.22
C TRP A 33 -20.77 4.32 -13.57
N LEU A 34 -21.77 4.68 -12.78
CA LEU A 34 -22.69 3.76 -12.12
C LEU A 34 -23.90 3.47 -13.00
N ASP A 35 -24.38 4.48 -13.71
CA ASP A 35 -25.50 4.39 -14.66
C ASP A 35 -25.23 5.39 -15.79
N ASP A 36 -25.03 4.87 -17.00
CA ASP A 36 -24.70 5.68 -18.18
C ASP A 36 -25.91 6.48 -18.66
N GLU A 37 -27.11 5.88 -18.65
CA GLU A 37 -28.35 6.52 -19.09
C GLU A 37 -28.71 7.71 -18.18
N LYS A 38 -28.49 7.56 -16.86
CA LYS A 38 -28.71 8.62 -15.88
C LYS A 38 -27.53 9.56 -15.68
N ASN A 39 -26.43 9.37 -16.42
CA ASN A 39 -25.16 10.08 -16.21
C ASN A 39 -24.70 10.08 -14.74
N LEU A 40 -24.94 8.97 -14.03
CA LEU A 40 -24.61 8.85 -12.62
C LEU A 40 -23.15 8.42 -12.47
N THR A 41 -22.32 9.31 -11.95
CA THR A 41 -20.89 9.04 -11.70
C THR A 41 -20.54 9.11 -10.22
N ALA A 42 -19.55 8.34 -9.80
CA ALA A 42 -18.98 8.40 -8.47
C ALA A 42 -17.45 8.53 -8.50
N ASN A 43 -16.90 9.33 -7.58
CA ASN A 43 -15.46 9.41 -7.36
C ASN A 43 -15.04 8.37 -6.32
N THR A 44 -14.06 7.55 -6.67
CA THR A 44 -13.51 6.51 -5.81
C THR A 44 -12.00 6.47 -5.89
N CYS A 45 -11.37 5.77 -4.95
CA CYS A 45 -9.93 5.54 -4.95
C CYS A 45 -9.64 4.08 -5.32
N LEU A 46 -8.79 3.86 -6.33
CA LEU A 46 -8.19 2.56 -6.57
C LEU A 46 -6.95 2.42 -5.70
N CYS A 47 -6.97 1.47 -4.76
CA CYS A 47 -5.87 1.24 -3.84
C CYS A 47 -4.92 0.14 -4.33
N PRO A 48 -3.60 0.30 -4.12
CA PRO A 48 -2.64 -0.79 -4.30
C PRO A 48 -2.89 -1.92 -3.27
N PRO A 49 -2.41 -3.16 -3.52
CA PRO A 49 -2.74 -4.33 -2.69
C PRO A 49 -2.43 -4.23 -1.19
N SER A 50 -1.50 -3.34 -0.81
CA SER A 50 -1.10 -3.11 0.59
C SER A 50 -1.83 -1.96 1.27
N PHE A 51 -2.79 -1.30 0.61
CA PHE A 51 -3.55 -0.19 1.20
C PHE A 51 -5.05 -0.36 0.98
N TYR A 52 -5.87 0.09 1.93
CA TYR A 52 -7.32 -0.04 1.87
C TYR A 52 -8.05 1.13 2.57
N GLY A 53 -9.38 1.12 2.48
CA GLY A 53 -10.28 2.20 2.90
C GLY A 53 -10.60 3.16 1.75
N ASP A 54 -11.62 3.99 1.93
CA ASP A 54 -12.17 4.88 0.88
C ASP A 54 -11.14 5.88 0.30
N ARG A 55 -10.04 6.11 1.03
CA ARG A 55 -8.94 7.00 0.64
C ARG A 55 -7.58 6.31 0.62
N CYS A 56 -7.55 4.98 0.65
CA CYS A 56 -6.32 4.18 0.79
C CYS A 56 -5.47 4.62 2.01
N GLN A 57 -6.13 4.96 3.11
CA GLN A 57 -5.49 5.50 4.32
C GLN A 57 -4.89 4.43 5.23
N TYR A 58 -5.37 3.19 5.13
CA TYR A 58 -4.92 2.10 5.98
C TYR A 58 -3.93 1.23 5.23
N GLN A 59 -2.77 0.98 5.83
CA GLN A 59 -1.80 0.04 5.29
C GLN A 59 -2.05 -1.34 5.88
N ASN A 60 -2.14 -2.35 5.03
CA ASN A 60 -2.13 -3.74 5.47
C ASN A 60 -0.74 -4.08 6.02
N GLN A 61 -0.67 -4.47 7.29
CA GLN A 61 0.56 -5.01 7.90
C GLN A 61 0.67 -6.49 7.56
N ARG A 62 0.93 -6.80 6.29
CA ARG A 62 1.17 -8.19 5.89
C ARG A 62 2.59 -8.59 6.29
N VAL A 63 2.70 -9.43 7.32
CA VAL A 63 3.95 -10.12 7.64
C VAL A 63 4.06 -11.34 6.75
N SER A 64 5.12 -11.43 5.95
CA SER A 64 5.37 -12.57 5.06
C SER A 64 6.63 -13.30 5.51
N LEU A 65 6.51 -14.59 5.80
CA LEU A 65 7.62 -15.46 6.16
C LEU A 65 7.75 -16.56 5.10
N THR A 66 8.93 -16.66 4.49
CA THR A 66 9.27 -17.72 3.55
C THR A 66 10.46 -18.48 4.09
N LEU A 67 10.28 -19.77 4.37
CA LEU A 67 11.32 -20.66 4.89
C LEU A 67 11.66 -21.69 3.82
N THR A 68 12.95 -21.82 3.51
CA THR A 68 13.45 -22.84 2.59
C THR A 68 14.39 -23.75 3.38
N PHE A 69 14.11 -25.04 3.37
CA PHE A 69 14.92 -26.05 4.03
C PHE A 69 15.63 -26.89 2.97
N ALA A 70 16.94 -27.08 3.13
CA ALA A 70 17.72 -28.01 2.34
C ALA A 70 18.30 -29.07 3.28
N ALA A 71 17.95 -30.34 3.06
CA ALA A 71 18.55 -31.46 3.77
C ALA A 71 19.74 -32.00 2.96
N PHE A 72 20.86 -32.27 3.63
CA PHE A 72 22.02 -32.89 3.00
C PHE A 72 21.72 -34.36 2.66
N PRO A 73 22.15 -34.88 1.49
CA PRO A 73 21.88 -36.27 1.07
C PRO A 73 22.41 -37.33 2.05
N ASP A 74 23.45 -36.97 2.81
CA ASP A 74 24.18 -37.77 3.80
C ASP A 74 23.62 -37.63 5.23
N ALA A 75 22.61 -36.79 5.44
CA ALA A 75 21.87 -36.66 6.70
C ALA A 75 20.75 -37.72 6.79
N TRP A 76 21.10 -39.00 6.68
CA TRP A 76 20.16 -40.08 6.95
C TRP A 76 19.89 -40.13 8.46
N GLN A 77 18.67 -39.75 8.87
CA GLN A 77 18.06 -39.89 10.22
C GLN A 77 18.20 -38.73 11.23
N ILE A 78 18.42 -37.48 10.82
CA ILE A 78 18.32 -36.36 11.79
C ILE A 78 16.91 -35.71 11.70
N PRO A 79 16.00 -35.94 12.68
CA PRO A 79 14.75 -35.21 12.72
C PRO A 79 15.00 -33.75 13.10
N PHE A 80 14.43 -32.82 12.34
CA PHE A 80 14.45 -31.38 12.64
C PHE A 80 13.07 -30.93 13.11
N HIS A 81 13.02 -30.12 14.16
CA HIS A 81 11.80 -29.47 14.63
C HIS A 81 11.95 -27.95 14.53
N PHE A 82 10.99 -27.31 13.86
CA PHE A 82 10.94 -25.85 13.73
C PHE A 82 9.74 -25.32 14.51
N LEU A 83 9.99 -24.34 15.39
CA LEU A 83 8.96 -23.57 16.08
C LEU A 83 8.99 -22.14 15.54
N ILE A 84 7.89 -21.70 14.95
CA ILE A 84 7.77 -20.38 14.31
C ILE A 84 6.66 -19.63 15.01
N MET A 85 6.97 -18.47 15.56
CA MET A 85 6.01 -17.64 16.29
C MET A 85 6.07 -16.20 15.76
N LEU A 86 4.89 -15.64 15.49
CA LEU A 86 4.72 -14.21 15.27
C LEU A 86 4.24 -13.59 16.59
N ILE A 87 5.12 -12.84 17.25
CA ILE A 87 4.81 -12.15 18.51
C ILE A 87 4.48 -10.71 18.16
N ASP A 88 3.31 -10.24 18.55
CA ASP A 88 2.87 -8.86 18.38
C ASP A 88 2.61 -8.23 19.76
N ASN A 89 3.35 -7.16 20.08
CA ASN A 89 3.27 -6.44 21.35
C ASN A 89 2.32 -5.23 21.28
N THR A 90 1.50 -5.08 20.23
CA THR A 90 0.68 -3.88 20.00
C THR A 90 -0.54 -3.73 20.92
N HIS A 91 -0.69 -4.57 21.95
CA HIS A 91 -1.72 -4.43 22.98
C HIS A 91 -1.20 -4.03 24.37
N GLU A 92 0.03 -3.49 24.45
CA GLU A 92 0.47 -2.75 25.64
C GLU A 92 -0.23 -1.38 25.68
N ARG A 93 -1.54 -1.38 25.97
CA ARG A 93 -2.24 -0.19 26.45
C ARG A 93 -1.60 0.19 27.77
N THR A 94 -0.60 1.06 27.74
CA THR A 94 -0.15 1.78 28.92
C THR A 94 -1.34 2.62 29.38
N ILE A 95 -2.05 2.10 30.37
CA ILE A 95 -2.99 2.89 31.17
C ILE A 95 -2.10 3.85 31.94
N ASN A 96 -2.07 5.12 31.50
CA ASN A 96 -1.62 6.25 32.30
C ASN A 96 -2.83 7.11 32.63
#